data_AF-A0AAN2PCT5-F1
#
_entry.id   AF-A0AAN2PCT5-F1
#
_cell.length_a   1.000
_cell.length_b   1.000
_cell.length_c   1.000
_cell.angle_alpha   90.00
_cell.angle_beta   90.00
_cell.angle_gamma   90.00
#
_symmetry.space_group_name_H-M   'P 1'
#
loop_
_entity.id
_entity.type
_entity.pdbx_description
1 polymer ?
#
loop_
_entity_poly.entity_id
_entity_poly.type
_entity_poly.pdbx_seq_one_letter_code
_entity_poly.pdbx_strand_id
1 'polypeptide(L)'
;MKFAYEHQGDILYQVENYKFRYQGVEKANIELMYFLDDEAYAFQFNINDNLIPEEFRFSANNNRDLCEKIGVDFQEFAGTFSSKQKALQAAITMVSKIIIQYSKVKPLW
;
A
#
# COMPACT_ATOMS: atom_id res chain seq x y z
N MET A 1 -10.71 -22.76 -4.16
CA MET A 1 -10.68 -22.15 -5.50
C MET A 1 -12.10 -21.76 -5.87
N LYS A 2 -12.38 -20.45 -5.96
CA LYS A 2 -13.68 -19.84 -6.28
C LYS A 2 -13.86 -19.62 -7.79
N PHE A 3 -12.78 -19.61 -8.58
CA PHE A 3 -12.81 -19.45 -10.05
C PHE A 3 -12.07 -20.58 -10.75
N ALA A 4 -12.62 -21.05 -11.88
CA ALA A 4 -11.96 -22.00 -12.76
C ALA A 4 -11.16 -21.22 -13.82
N TYR A 5 -9.87 -21.00 -13.56
CA TYR A 5 -8.98 -20.31 -14.51
C TYR A 5 -8.61 -21.25 -15.66
N GLU A 6 -8.56 -20.70 -16.88
CA GLU A 6 -8.14 -21.44 -18.07
C GLU A 6 -6.62 -21.54 -18.18
N HIS A 7 -5.88 -20.55 -17.67
CA HIS A 7 -4.43 -20.49 -17.76
C HIS A 7 -3.75 -20.47 -16.38
N GLN A 8 -2.59 -21.12 -16.30
CA GLN A 8 -1.77 -21.08 -15.10
C GLN A 8 -1.17 -19.68 -14.92
N GLY A 9 -1.36 -19.11 -13.73
CA GLY A 9 -0.85 -17.77 -13.37
C GLY A 9 -1.91 -16.67 -13.47
N ASP A 10 -3.09 -16.97 -14.01
CA ASP A 10 -4.22 -16.05 -13.93
C ASP A 10 -4.68 -15.90 -12.49
N ILE A 11 -4.96 -14.66 -12.09
CA ILE A 11 -5.46 -14.32 -10.76
C ILE A 11 -6.57 -13.29 -10.92
N LEU A 12 -7.73 -13.59 -10.35
CA LEU A 12 -8.82 -12.62 -10.20
C LEU A 12 -8.86 -12.12 -8.75
N TYR A 13 -8.95 -10.80 -8.59
CA TYR A 13 -9.08 -10.15 -7.29
C TYR A 13 -10.07 -9.00 -7.34
N GLN A 14 -10.71 -8.73 -6.21
CA GLN A 14 -11.54 -7.55 -6.02
C GLN A 14 -10.65 -6.36 -5.63
N VAL A 15 -10.98 -5.16 -6.12
CA VAL A 15 -10.31 -3.91 -5.73
C VAL A 15 -11.26 -3.01 -4.95
N GLU A 16 -10.79 -2.52 -3.82
CA GLU A 16 -11.45 -1.46 -3.05
C GLU A 16 -10.56 -0.22 -2.99
N ASN A 17 -11.13 0.96 -3.21
CA ASN A 17 -10.40 2.22 -3.28
C ASN A 17 -10.62 3.06 -2.03
N TYR A 18 -9.53 3.51 -1.42
CA TYR A 18 -9.53 4.34 -0.23
C TYR A 18 -8.76 5.63 -0.47
N LYS A 19 -9.27 6.74 0.08
CA LYS A 19 -8.56 8.03 0.11
C LYS A 19 -7.96 8.24 1.49
N PHE A 20 -6.66 8.54 1.53
CA PHE A 20 -5.94 8.82 2.75
C PHE A 20 -5.65 10.32 2.88
N ARG A 21 -5.97 10.88 4.05
CA ARG A 21 -5.64 12.25 4.43
C ARG A 21 -4.58 12.24 5.53
N TYR A 22 -3.61 13.14 5.42
CA TYR A 22 -2.66 13.45 6.47
C TYR A 22 -2.73 14.94 6.77
N GLN A 23 -2.91 15.30 8.05
CA GLN A 23 -3.09 16.68 8.50
C GLN A 23 -4.19 17.44 7.73
N GLY A 24 -5.31 16.76 7.47
CA GLY A 24 -6.48 17.35 6.79
C GLY A 24 -6.37 17.45 5.26
N VAL A 25 -5.20 17.17 4.68
CA VAL A 25 -4.97 17.20 3.22
C VAL A 25 -5.00 15.79 2.65
N GLU A 26 -5.70 15.59 1.53
CA GLU A 26 -5.62 14.33 0.77
C GLU A 26 -4.19 14.12 0.26
N LYS A 27 -3.60 12.99 0.61
CA LYS A 27 -2.20 12.68 0.28
C LYS A 27 -2.05 11.44 -0.57
N ALA A 28 -2.91 10.44 -0.45
CA ALA A 28 -2.78 9.22 -1.23
C ALA A 28 -4.13 8.57 -1.55
N ASN A 29 -4.15 7.84 -2.65
CA ASN A 29 -5.12 6.79 -2.93
C ASN A 29 -4.48 5.46 -2.56
N ILE A 30 -5.23 4.59 -1.89
CA ILE A 30 -4.84 3.23 -1.53
C ILE A 30 -5.80 2.29 -2.23
N GLU A 31 -5.26 1.38 -3.02
CA GLU A 31 -6.00 0.28 -3.63
C GLU A 31 -5.75 -0.97 -2.82
N LEU A 32 -6.81 -1.52 -2.25
CA LEU A 32 -6.79 -2.78 -1.52
C LEU A 32 -7.26 -3.89 -2.46
N MET A 33 -6.37 -4.85 -2.71
CA MET A 33 -6.64 -6.03 -3.52
C MET A 33 -7.04 -7.18 -2.61
N TYR A 34 -8.19 -7.80 -2.86
CA TYR A 34 -8.67 -8.99 -2.14
C TYR A 34 -8.66 -10.19 -3.08
N PHE A 35 -7.75 -11.12 -2.83
CA PHE A 35 -7.61 -12.36 -3.59
C PHE A 35 -8.67 -13.35 -3.14
N LEU A 36 -9.63 -13.64 -4.03
CA LEU A 36 -10.84 -14.39 -3.70
C LEU A 36 -10.53 -15.85 -3.32
N ASP A 37 -9.52 -16.44 -3.97
CA ASP A 37 -9.10 -17.83 -3.77
C ASP A 37 -8.33 -18.05 -2.47
N ASP A 38 -7.48 -17.10 -2.10
CA ASP A 38 -6.61 -17.17 -0.91
C ASP A 38 -7.24 -16.52 0.32
N GLU A 39 -8.36 -15.82 0.14
CA GLU A 39 -9.02 -14.98 1.14
C GLU A 39 -8.06 -14.00 1.83
N ALA A 40 -7.11 -13.49 1.05
CA ALA A 40 -6.02 -12.66 1.54
C ALA A 40 -5.99 -11.30 0.84
N TYR A 41 -5.33 -10.34 1.48
CA TYR A 41 -5.30 -8.95 1.03
C TYR A 41 -3.89 -8.52 0.66
N ALA A 42 -3.75 -7.72 -0.39
CA ALA A 42 -2.56 -6.93 -0.66
C ALA A 42 -2.96 -5.48 -0.91
N PHE A 43 -1.99 -4.58 -1.01
CA PHE A 43 -2.29 -3.20 -1.35
C PHE A 43 -1.24 -2.60 -2.26
N GLN A 44 -1.68 -1.61 -3.01
CA GLN A 44 -0.82 -0.62 -3.63
C GLN A 44 -1.33 0.78 -3.29
N PHE A 45 -0.46 1.77 -3.42
CA PHE A 45 -0.82 3.15 -3.17
C PHE A 45 -0.22 4.07 -4.23
N ASN A 46 -0.88 5.21 -4.39
CA ASN A 46 -0.39 6.34 -5.16
C ASN A 46 -0.50 7.60 -4.29
N ILE A 47 0.61 8.28 -3.99
CA ILE A 47 0.63 9.54 -3.26
C ILE A 47 0.65 10.73 -4.22
N ASN A 48 -0.36 11.58 -4.07
CA ASN A 48 -0.63 12.75 -4.89
C ASN A 48 0.07 13.98 -4.30
N ASP A 49 1.39 13.91 -4.13
CA ASP A 49 2.21 15.03 -3.62
C ASP A 49 3.49 15.20 -4.44
N ASN A 50 3.55 16.29 -5.20
CA ASN A 50 4.67 16.58 -6.09
C ASN A 50 5.98 16.92 -5.35
N LEU A 51 5.94 17.10 -4.03
CA LEU A 51 7.14 17.32 -3.21
C LEU A 51 7.87 16.02 -2.88
N ILE A 52 7.18 14.88 -2.93
CA ILE A 52 7.78 13.56 -2.68
C ILE A 52 8.49 13.11 -3.97
N PRO A 53 9.71 12.54 -3.90
CA PRO A 53 10.38 12.02 -5.10
C PRO A 53 9.54 10.95 -5.80
N GLU A 54 9.56 10.94 -7.13
CA GLU A 54 8.67 10.11 -7.96
C GLU A 54 8.76 8.62 -7.61
N GLU A 55 9.96 8.11 -7.30
CA GLU A 55 10.21 6.72 -6.91
C GLU A 55 9.48 6.27 -5.64
N PHE A 56 8.95 7.20 -4.83
CA PHE A 56 8.17 6.91 -3.63
C PHE A 56 6.68 7.18 -3.78
N ARG A 57 6.23 7.74 -4.92
CA ARG A 57 4.82 8.11 -5.10
C ARG A 57 3.93 6.93 -5.38
N PHE A 58 4.44 5.88 -6.03
CA PHE A 58 3.66 4.70 -6.35
C PHE A 58 4.40 3.42 -5.97
N SER A 59 3.75 2.54 -5.22
CA SER A 59 4.30 1.21 -4.91
C SER A 59 3.22 0.25 -4.41
N ALA A 60 3.52 -1.05 -4.51
CA ALA A 60 2.82 -2.12 -3.80
C ALA A 60 3.59 -2.54 -2.54
N ASN A 61 2.92 -3.31 -1.68
CA ASN A 61 3.46 -3.78 -0.39
C ASN A 61 4.62 -4.78 -0.52
N ASN A 62 4.78 -5.42 -1.69
CA ASN A 62 5.85 -6.37 -1.97
C ASN A 62 7.15 -5.71 -2.50
N ASN A 63 7.24 -4.38 -2.50
CA ASN A 63 8.45 -3.67 -2.91
C ASN A 63 9.50 -3.66 -1.80
N ARG A 64 10.50 -4.54 -1.91
CA ARG A 64 11.59 -4.68 -0.95
C ARG A 64 12.44 -3.42 -0.82
N ASP A 65 12.88 -2.87 -1.94
CA ASP A 65 13.76 -1.71 -1.97
C ASP A 65 13.10 -0.50 -1.29
N LEU A 66 11.79 -0.33 -1.52
CA LEU A 66 11.03 0.70 -0.82
C LEU A 66 11.00 0.45 0.69
N CYS A 67 10.70 -0.78 1.13
CA CYS A 67 10.64 -1.12 2.56
C CYS A 67 11.96 -0.79 3.26
N GLU A 68 13.08 -1.13 2.63
CA GLU A 68 14.43 -0.82 3.12
C GLU A 68 14.68 0.69 3.19
N LYS A 69 14.34 1.45 2.13
CA LYS A 69 14.50 2.92 2.09
C LYS A 69 13.68 3.64 3.16
N ILE A 70 12.46 3.20 3.44
CA ILE A 70 11.57 3.84 4.44
C ILE A 70 11.73 3.26 5.85
N GLY A 71 12.59 2.25 6.01
CA GLY A 71 12.88 1.61 7.29
C GLY A 71 11.69 0.87 7.90
N VAL A 72 10.96 0.08 7.10
CA VAL A 72 9.98 -0.91 7.59
C VAL A 72 10.51 -2.32 7.35
N ASP A 73 10.13 -3.26 8.20
CA ASP A 73 10.53 -4.66 8.01
C ASP A 73 9.78 -5.24 6.80
N PHE A 74 10.53 -5.60 5.76
CA PHE A 74 9.95 -6.24 4.59
C PHE A 74 9.18 -7.52 4.95
N GLN A 75 9.62 -8.32 5.92
CA GLN A 75 8.94 -9.58 6.27
C GLN A 75 7.56 -9.36 6.89
N GLU A 76 7.34 -8.23 7.55
CA GLU A 76 6.03 -7.88 8.13
C GLU A 76 5.04 -7.37 7.07
N PHE A 77 5.56 -6.82 5.95
CA PHE A 77 4.75 -6.13 4.93
C PHE A 77 4.66 -6.92 3.62
N ALA A 78 5.59 -7.84 3.37
CA ALA A 78 5.65 -8.64 2.15
C ALA A 78 4.57 -9.72 2.13
N GLY A 79 4.02 -9.95 0.92
CA GLY A 79 3.03 -10.99 0.69
C GLY A 79 1.60 -10.50 0.92
N THR A 80 0.77 -11.35 1.54
CA THR A 80 -0.66 -11.08 1.71
C THR A 80 -1.07 -11.08 3.18
N PHE A 81 -1.98 -10.20 3.54
CA PHE A 81 -2.52 -10.07 4.88
C PHE A 81 -3.79 -10.92 5.05
N SER A 82 -3.97 -11.49 6.24
CA SER A 82 -5.17 -12.26 6.58
C SER A 82 -6.41 -11.41 6.87
N SER A 83 -6.28 -10.09 6.89
CA SER A 83 -7.43 -9.20 7.12
C SER A 83 -7.27 -7.83 6.44
N LYS A 84 -8.41 -7.28 6.03
CA LYS A 84 -8.56 -5.93 5.49
C LYS A 84 -7.93 -4.86 6.41
N GLN A 85 -8.20 -4.95 7.71
CA GLN A 85 -7.69 -3.98 8.69
C GLN A 85 -6.16 -3.98 8.74
N LYS A 86 -5.52 -5.16 8.74
CA LYS A 86 -4.05 -5.26 8.75
C LYS A 86 -3.44 -4.69 7.48
N ALA A 87 -3.99 -5.03 6.32
CA ALA A 87 -3.53 -4.50 5.03
C ALA A 87 -3.66 -2.97 4.95
N LEU A 88 -4.81 -2.41 5.36
CA LEU A 88 -5.01 -0.96 5.38
C LEU A 88 -4.08 -0.27 6.37
N GLN A 89 -3.88 -0.83 7.56
CA GLN A 89 -2.95 -0.25 8.54
C GLN A 89 -1.51 -0.27 8.02
N ALA A 90 -1.10 -1.35 7.35
CA ALA A 90 0.20 -1.44 6.70
C ALA A 90 0.36 -0.39 5.60
N ALA A 91 -0.65 -0.21 4.74
CA ALA A 91 -0.67 0.84 3.72
C ALA A 91 -0.53 2.25 4.33
N ILE A 92 -1.31 2.53 5.37
CA ILE A 92 -1.24 3.80 6.11
C ILE A 92 0.16 4.01 6.69
N THR A 93 0.77 2.98 7.28
CA THR A 93 2.11 3.06 7.85
C THR A 93 3.15 3.40 6.78
N MET A 94 3.14 2.69 5.64
CA MET A 94 4.10 2.95 4.55
C MET A 94 3.93 4.37 3.98
N VAL A 95 2.70 4.75 3.63
CA VAL A 95 2.38 6.09 3.10
C VAL A 95 2.77 7.18 4.09
N SER A 96 2.48 7.00 5.38
CA SER A 96 2.84 7.98 6.42
C SER A 96 4.34 8.11 6.59
N LYS A 97 5.11 7.01 6.56
CA LYS A 97 6.57 7.08 6.63
C LYS A 97 7.17 7.86 5.46
N ILE A 98 6.68 7.59 4.25
CA ILE A 98 7.11 8.33 3.05
C ILE A 98 6.81 9.83 3.20
N ILE A 99 5.58 10.18 3.61
CA ILE A 99 5.20 11.58 3.82
C ILE A 99 6.08 12.23 4.89
N ILE A 100 6.31 11.59 6.03
CA ILE A 100 7.12 12.15 7.12
C ILE A 100 8.59 12.34 6.70
N GLN A 101 9.15 11.40 5.93
CA GLN A 101 10.55 11.45 5.51
C GLN A 101 10.80 12.45 4.38
N TYR A 102 9.87 12.53 3.41
CA TYR A 102 10.11 13.22 2.15
C TYR A 102 9.22 14.44 1.92
N SER A 103 8.09 14.56 2.63
CA SER A 103 7.32 15.80 2.61
C SER A 103 8.04 16.82 3.50
N LYS A 104 8.33 18.00 2.95
CA LYS A 104 8.88 19.14 3.72
C LYS A 104 7.90 19.69 4.78
N VAL A 105 6.78 19.01 5.01
CA VAL A 105 5.78 19.36 6.01
C VAL A 105 6.37 19.05 7.38
N LYS A 106 6.89 20.08 8.05
CA LYS A 106 7.24 19.99 9.47
C LYS A 106 5.96 19.63 10.23
N PRO A 107 5.98 18.59 11.09
CA PRO A 107 4.83 18.28 11.89
C PRO A 107 4.57 19.44 12.86
N LEU A 108 3.31 19.87 12.95
CA LEU A 108 2.86 20.86 13.93
C LEU A 108 2.75 20.15 15.29
N TRP A 109 3.87 20.04 16.01
CA TRP A 109 3.88 19.74 17.44
C TRP A 109 4.67 20.83 18.15
#